data_AF-A0A0L6CEH8-F1
#
_entry.id   AF-A0A0L6CEH8-F1
#
_cell.length_a   1.000
_cell.length_b   1.000
_cell.length_c   1.000
_cell.angle_alpha   90.00
_cell.angle_beta   90.00
_cell.angle_gamma   90.00
#
_symmetry.space_group_name_H-M   'P 1'
#
loop_
_entity.id
_entity.type
_entity.pdbx_description
1 polymer ?
#
loop_
_entity_poly.entity_id
_entity_poly.type
_entity_poly.pdbx_seq_one_letter_code
_entity_poly.pdbx_strand_id
1 'polypeptide(L)'
;MGRSFTCAHSRSEQETPLPRIDTLSTDDPDGRTALDRCTVPVTGALDVPAARLLATTLRAVAHADRLRVISTLHGAPATGSALAVALHVERRQMLAHLRVLRRIGVVNEPDDRGRYALVDGGLDRLARLLAHD
;
A
#
# COMPACT_ATOMS: atom_id res chain seq x y z
N MET A 1 -21.82 -67.29 -19.48
CA MET A 1 -20.95 -67.21 -20.68
C MET A 1 -21.83 -66.84 -21.86
N GLY A 2 -21.77 -65.57 -22.26
CA GLY A 2 -22.71 -64.98 -23.22
C GLY A 2 -22.24 -65.11 -24.67
N ARG A 3 -23.21 -65.23 -25.57
CA ARG A 3 -23.04 -64.98 -27.01
C ARG A 3 -24.34 -64.47 -27.63
N SER A 4 -24.15 -63.51 -28.53
CA SER A 4 -24.99 -63.15 -29.68
C SER A 4 -26.22 -62.28 -29.42
N PHE A 5 -26.62 -61.32 -30.26
CA PHE A 5 -26.02 -60.51 -31.35
C PHE A 5 -27.17 -59.58 -31.83
N THR A 6 -26.83 -58.52 -32.59
CA THR A 6 -27.73 -57.68 -33.43
C THR A 6 -28.55 -56.60 -32.69
N CYS A 7 -28.87 -55.42 -33.25
CA CYS A 7 -28.81 -54.94 -34.63
C CYS A 7 -28.72 -53.39 -34.69
N ALA A 8 -28.20 -52.92 -35.83
CA ALA A 8 -28.17 -51.57 -36.42
C ALA A 8 -29.17 -50.51 -35.91
N HIS A 9 -28.69 -49.25 -35.84
CA HIS A 9 -29.38 -48.07 -36.40
C HIS A 9 -28.37 -46.96 -36.76
N SER A 10 -28.29 -46.65 -38.05
CA SER A 10 -27.78 -45.40 -38.60
C SER A 10 -28.73 -44.24 -38.25
N ARG A 11 -28.19 -43.04 -37.95
CA ARG A 11 -28.46 -41.80 -38.72
C ARG A 11 -27.91 -40.55 -38.03
N SER A 12 -27.41 -39.67 -38.89
CA SER A 12 -27.48 -38.20 -38.82
C SER A 12 -26.66 -37.50 -37.74
N GLU A 13 -25.45 -37.14 -38.16
CA GLU A 13 -25.09 -35.73 -38.37
C GLU A 13 -26.14 -34.74 -37.85
N GLN A 14 -25.93 -34.26 -36.61
CA GLN A 14 -26.43 -32.95 -36.21
C GLN A 14 -25.24 -32.07 -35.84
N GLU A 15 -24.83 -31.36 -36.88
CA GLU A 15 -24.11 -30.09 -36.87
C GLU A 15 -24.56 -29.23 -35.69
N THR A 16 -23.73 -29.19 -34.64
CA THR A 16 -23.90 -28.23 -33.56
C THR A 16 -23.13 -26.96 -33.95
N PRO A 17 -23.78 -25.80 -34.10
CA PRO A 17 -23.09 -24.59 -34.52
C PRO A 17 -22.14 -24.17 -33.39
N LEU A 18 -20.86 -24.08 -33.72
CA LEU A 18 -19.86 -23.49 -32.84
C LEU A 18 -20.32 -22.08 -32.44
N PRO A 19 -20.23 -21.69 -31.16
CA PRO A 19 -20.51 -20.32 -30.77
C PRO A 19 -19.50 -19.41 -31.47
N ARG A 20 -20.01 -18.44 -32.24
CA ARG A 20 -19.22 -17.33 -32.75
C ARG A 20 -18.57 -16.67 -31.54
N ILE A 21 -17.24 -16.67 -31.51
CA ILE A 21 -16.49 -15.83 -30.60
C ILE A 21 -16.64 -14.43 -31.17
N ASP A 22 -17.73 -13.77 -30.80
CA ASP A 22 -17.82 -12.33 -30.93
C ASP A 22 -16.70 -11.76 -30.04
N THR A 23 -15.74 -11.13 -30.69
CA THR A 23 -14.68 -10.35 -30.07
C THR A 23 -15.34 -9.25 -29.26
N LEU A 24 -15.69 -9.54 -28.01
CA LEU A 24 -16.11 -8.53 -27.07
C LEU A 24 -14.84 -7.76 -26.70
N SER A 25 -14.67 -6.60 -27.34
CA SER A 25 -13.92 -5.50 -26.78
C SER A 25 -14.42 -5.28 -25.35
N THR A 26 -13.69 -5.80 -24.38
CA THR A 26 -13.61 -5.16 -23.08
C THR A 26 -12.56 -4.09 -23.24
N ASP A 27 -13.00 -2.92 -23.72
CA ASP A 27 -12.45 -1.66 -23.24
C ASP A 27 -12.42 -1.79 -21.71
N ASP A 28 -11.22 -1.97 -21.16
CA ASP A 28 -10.93 -1.81 -19.73
C ASP A 28 -10.28 -0.43 -19.56
N PRO A 29 -11.05 0.69 -19.64
CA PRO A 29 -10.62 1.90 -19.01
C PRO A 29 -10.96 1.76 -17.52
N ASP A 30 -10.01 2.10 -16.68
CA ASP A 30 -10.24 2.40 -15.27
C ASP A 30 -10.15 1.24 -14.26
N GLY A 31 -9.10 0.42 -14.39
CA GLY A 31 -8.45 -0.24 -13.24
C GLY A 31 -7.71 0.71 -12.28
N ARG A 32 -8.07 2.02 -12.23
CA ARG A 32 -7.44 3.06 -11.40
C ARG A 32 -8.45 4.01 -10.74
N THR A 33 -9.58 3.52 -10.24
CA THR A 33 -10.54 4.36 -9.49
C THR A 33 -10.70 3.88 -8.05
N ALA A 34 -9.60 3.99 -7.29
CA ALA A 34 -9.65 3.99 -5.81
C ALA A 34 -8.59 4.93 -5.18
N LEU A 35 -8.12 5.94 -5.92
CA LEU A 35 -7.37 7.07 -5.37
C LEU A 35 -8.21 8.36 -5.32
N ASP A 36 -9.51 8.26 -5.55
CA ASP A 36 -10.45 9.40 -5.55
C ASP A 36 -11.05 9.67 -4.17
N ARG A 37 -10.20 9.68 -3.13
CA ARG A 37 -10.51 10.30 -1.85
C ARG A 37 -9.26 11.02 -1.35
N CYS A 38 -9.42 12.34 -1.20
CA CYS A 38 -8.46 13.35 -0.72
C CYS A 38 -7.81 14.26 -1.78
N THR A 39 -8.47 14.56 -2.90
CA THR A 39 -8.12 15.77 -3.71
C THR A 39 -8.90 16.98 -3.20
N VAL A 40 -8.62 17.39 -1.96
CA VAL A 40 -8.87 18.79 -1.58
C VAL A 40 -7.71 19.58 -2.18
N PRO A 41 -7.95 20.50 -3.13
CA PRO A 41 -6.87 21.34 -3.63
C PRO A 41 -6.33 22.16 -2.45
N VAL A 42 -5.00 22.20 -2.31
CA VAL A 42 -4.34 23.14 -1.39
C VAL A 42 -4.66 24.54 -1.91
N THR A 43 -5.61 25.21 -1.24
CA THR A 43 -6.17 26.50 -1.62
C THR A 43 -5.63 27.60 -0.72
N GLY A 44 -4.33 27.86 -0.85
CA GLY A 44 -3.64 28.95 -0.14
C GLY A 44 -2.22 29.15 -0.65
N ALA A 45 -1.73 30.39 -0.65
CA ALA A 45 -0.32 30.65 -0.93
C ALA A 45 0.49 30.33 0.33
N LEU A 46 1.22 29.21 0.35
CA LEU A 46 2.15 28.91 1.43
C LEU A 46 3.23 29.99 1.52
N ASP A 47 3.44 30.52 2.72
CA ASP A 47 4.62 31.33 2.99
C ASP A 47 5.91 30.49 2.89
N VAL A 48 7.04 31.16 2.68
CA VAL A 48 8.33 30.47 2.49
C VAL A 48 8.71 29.59 3.70
N PRO A 49 8.52 30.03 4.97
CA PRO A 49 8.75 29.18 6.13
C PRO A 49 7.90 27.89 6.15
N ALA A 50 6.59 27.99 5.93
CA ALA A 50 5.67 26.86 5.92
C ALA A 50 6.00 25.91 4.77
N ALA A 51 6.29 26.43 3.57
CA ALA A 51 6.67 25.62 2.42
C ALA A 51 7.94 24.79 2.69
N ARG A 52 8.94 25.38 3.36
CA ARG A 52 10.18 24.67 3.74
C ARG A 52 9.93 23.59 4.79
N LEU A 53 9.11 23.89 5.80
CA LEU A 53 8.73 22.92 6.82
C LEU A 53 7.98 21.74 6.20
N LEU A 54 7.00 22.03 5.32
CA LEU A 54 6.22 21.02 4.61
C LEU A 54 7.12 20.17 3.72
N ALA A 55 7.97 20.77 2.89
CA ALA A 55 8.90 20.05 2.02
C ALA A 55 9.86 19.14 2.81
N THR A 56 10.36 19.62 3.95
CA THR A 56 11.25 18.84 4.82
C THR A 56 10.51 17.64 5.43
N THR A 57 9.29 17.86 5.89
CA THR A 57 8.43 16.83 6.48
C THR A 57 8.05 15.78 5.45
N LEU A 58 7.59 16.21 4.27
CA LEU A 58 7.26 15.35 3.14
C LEU A 58 8.45 14.51 2.71
N ARG A 59 9.63 15.12 2.55
CA ARG A 59 10.87 14.39 2.22
C ARG A 59 11.21 13.34 3.27
N ALA A 60 10.98 13.66 4.54
CA ALA A 60 11.23 12.74 5.64
C ALA A 60 10.23 11.57 5.68
N VAL A 61 9.01 11.68 5.15
CA VAL A 61 8.06 10.55 5.09
C VAL A 61 8.01 9.86 3.73
N ALA A 62 8.38 10.53 2.63
CA ALA A 62 8.31 10.04 1.24
C ALA A 62 9.41 9.01 0.90
N HIS A 63 9.43 7.91 1.64
CA HIS A 63 10.27 6.75 1.36
C HIS A 63 9.52 5.48 1.75
N ALA A 64 9.49 4.51 0.86
CA ALA A 64 8.68 3.29 1.02
C ALA A 64 8.93 2.61 2.37
N ASP A 65 10.19 2.37 2.74
CA ASP A 65 10.51 1.72 4.02
C ASP A 65 10.07 2.53 5.25
N ARG A 66 10.09 3.86 5.18
CA ARG A 66 9.66 4.70 6.30
C ARG A 66 8.15 4.66 6.49
N LEU A 67 7.38 4.65 5.40
CA LEU A 67 5.94 4.45 5.45
C LEU A 67 5.59 3.05 5.97
N ARG A 68 6.33 2.02 5.56
CA ARG A 68 6.16 0.65 6.08
C ARG A 68 6.47 0.57 7.58
N VAL A 69 7.54 1.22 8.05
CA VAL A 69 7.85 1.33 9.49
C VAL A 69 6.71 1.99 10.25
N ILE A 70 6.19 3.12 9.76
CA ILE A 70 5.04 3.81 10.38
C ILE A 70 3.83 2.87 10.44
N SER A 71 3.51 2.19 9.34
CA SER A 71 2.41 1.23 9.29
C SER A 71 2.57 0.08 10.29
N THR A 72 3.78 -0.45 10.46
CA THR A 72 4.04 -1.51 11.46
C THR A 72 3.91 -0.99 12.88
N LEU A 73 4.46 0.20 13.17
CA LEU A 73 4.42 0.82 14.50
C LEU A 73 3.02 1.29 14.90
N HIS A 74 2.14 1.56 13.94
CA HIS A 74 0.73 1.82 14.18
C HIS A 74 0.00 0.60 14.76
N GLY A 75 0.45 -0.62 14.43
CA GLY A 75 -0.11 -1.85 14.99
C GLY A 75 0.39 -2.12 16.41
N ALA A 76 1.70 -2.02 16.64
CA ALA A 76 2.30 -2.22 17.96
C ALA A 76 3.73 -1.65 18.06
N PRO A 77 4.21 -1.30 19.27
CA PRO A 77 5.61 -0.95 19.48
C PRO A 77 6.56 -2.10 19.15
N ALA A 78 7.67 -1.81 18.46
CA ALA A 78 8.61 -2.81 17.97
C ALA A 78 10.07 -2.38 18.14
N THR A 79 10.98 -3.34 18.32
CA THR A 79 12.43 -3.04 18.36
C THR A 79 12.97 -2.78 16.96
N GLY A 80 14.07 -2.03 16.85
CA GLY A 80 14.72 -1.77 15.57
C GLY A 80 15.20 -3.03 14.85
N SER A 81 15.57 -4.09 15.58
CA SER A 81 15.92 -5.39 14.99
C SER A 81 14.70 -6.13 14.46
N ALA A 82 13.58 -6.15 15.20
CA ALA A 82 12.34 -6.76 14.73
C ALA A 82 11.82 -6.09 13.45
N LEU A 83 11.88 -4.76 13.39
CA LEU A 83 11.53 -3.99 12.19
C LEU A 83 12.43 -4.32 11.00
N ALA A 84 13.75 -4.42 11.23
CA ALA A 84 14.72 -4.76 10.19
C ALA A 84 14.43 -6.14 9.58
N VAL A 85 14.13 -7.13 10.43
CA VAL A 85 13.75 -8.48 9.98
C VAL A 85 12.42 -8.46 9.22
N ALA A 86 11.39 -7.84 9.79
CA ALA A 86 10.04 -7.83 9.20
C ALA A 86 9.98 -7.13 7.84
N LEU A 87 10.83 -6.12 7.61
CA LEU A 87 10.84 -5.33 6.39
C LEU A 87 11.92 -5.77 5.39
N HIS A 88 12.74 -6.78 5.73
CA HIS A 88 13.88 -7.25 4.97
C HIS A 88 14.89 -6.14 4.64
N VAL A 89 15.21 -5.31 5.64
CA VAL A 89 16.13 -4.17 5.52
C VAL A 89 17.30 -4.36 6.48
N GLU A 90 18.49 -3.90 6.10
CA GLU A 90 19.65 -3.93 7.00
C GLU A 90 19.37 -3.13 8.29
N ARG A 91 19.85 -3.67 9.42
CA ARG A 91 19.69 -3.02 10.73
C ARG A 91 20.23 -1.59 10.76
N ARG A 92 21.37 -1.33 10.12
CA ARG A 92 21.96 0.02 10.04
C ARG A 92 21.04 1.00 9.32
N GLN A 93 20.47 0.57 8.20
CA GLN A 93 19.51 1.35 7.42
C GLN A 93 18.20 1.57 8.22
N MET A 94 17.70 0.54 8.91
CA MET A 94 16.52 0.65 9.77
C MET A 94 16.71 1.71 10.87
N LEU A 95 17.85 1.70 11.56
CA LEU A 95 18.16 2.72 12.57
C LEU A 95 18.28 4.12 11.96
N ALA A 96 18.80 4.24 10.73
CA ALA A 96 18.83 5.51 10.02
C ALA A 96 17.42 6.03 9.70
N HIS A 97 16.51 5.16 9.27
CA HIS A 97 15.10 5.49 9.06
C HIS A 97 14.42 5.94 10.36
N LEU A 98 14.60 5.21 11.47
CA LEU A 98 14.05 5.59 12.77
C LEU A 98 14.58 6.94 13.27
N ARG A 99 15.86 7.26 13.04
CA ARG A 99 16.42 8.59 13.36
C ARG A 99 15.79 9.71 12.55
N VAL A 100 15.44 9.47 11.30
CA VAL A 100 14.73 10.46 10.46
C VAL A 100 13.31 10.66 10.99
N LEU A 101 12.58 9.57 11.24
CA LEU A 101 11.21 9.61 11.75
C LEU A 101 11.10 10.25 13.15
N ARG A 102 12.10 10.04 14.01
CA ARG A 102 12.19 10.70 15.31
C ARG A 102 12.44 12.20 15.18
N ARG A 103 13.30 12.63 14.24
CA ARG A 103 13.58 14.05 14.01
C ARG A 103 12.36 14.86 13.59
N ILE A 104 11.40 14.24 12.91
CA ILE A 104 10.14 14.87 12.53
C ILE A 104 9.01 14.66 13.56
N GLY A 105 9.30 14.01 14.69
CA GLY A 105 8.34 13.81 15.77
C GLY A 105 7.23 12.80 15.47
N VAL A 106 7.47 11.82 14.59
CA VAL A 106 6.50 10.75 14.28
C VAL A 106 6.71 9.53 15.16
N VAL A 107 7.96 9.28 15.56
CA VAL A 107 8.35 8.12 16.37
C VAL A 107 9.00 8.61 17.67
N ASN A 108 8.61 8.01 18.79
CA ASN A 108 9.17 8.29 20.11
C ASN A 108 10.64 7.85 20.22
N GLU A 109 11.30 8.32 21.27
CA GLU A 109 12.54 7.68 21.73
C GLU A 109 12.26 6.22 22.09
N PRO A 110 13.22 5.31 21.90
CA PRO A 110 13.02 3.93 22.30
C PRO A 110 12.84 3.82 23.82
N ASP A 111 11.95 2.94 24.26
CA ASP A 111 11.77 2.62 25.68
C ASP A 111 13.01 1.90 26.27
N ASP A 112 13.00 1.59 27.57
CA ASP A 112 14.09 0.87 28.26
C ASP A 112 14.36 -0.52 27.65
N ARG A 113 13.42 -1.06 26.85
CA ARG A 113 13.53 -2.34 26.14
C ARG A 113 13.96 -2.15 24.68
N GLY A 114 14.26 -0.92 24.25
CA GLY A 114 14.66 -0.60 22.89
C GLY A 114 13.52 -0.62 21.87
N ARG A 115 12.25 -0.55 22.31
CA ARG A 115 11.08 -0.54 21.44
C ARG A 115 10.70 0.88 21.05
N TYR A 116 10.47 1.06 19.76
CA TYR A 116 9.96 2.29 19.18
C TYR A 116 8.44 2.22 19.11
N ALA A 117 7.78 3.35 19.32
CA ALA A 117 6.34 3.53 19.17
C ALA A 117 6.06 4.82 18.40
N LEU A 118 4.87 4.92 17.79
CA LEU A 118 4.42 6.21 17.26
C LEU A 118 4.19 7.21 18.37
N VAL A 119 4.42 8.48 18.07
CA VAL A 119 4.00 9.60 18.93
C VAL A 119 2.48 9.70 18.88
N ASP A 120 1.82 9.80 20.03
CA ASP A 120 0.37 10.04 20.10
C ASP A 120 0.01 11.33 19.35
N GLY A 121 -0.89 11.22 18.38
CA GLY A 121 -1.26 12.35 17.51
C GLY A 121 -0.16 12.81 16.53
N GLY A 122 0.95 12.07 16.41
CA GLY A 122 2.03 12.36 15.46
C GLY A 122 1.56 12.26 14.00
N LEU A 123 0.71 11.27 13.70
CA LEU A 123 0.08 11.14 12.38
C LEU A 123 -0.98 12.22 12.15
N ASP A 124 -1.75 12.60 13.16
CA ASP A 124 -2.71 13.71 13.07
C ASP A 124 -2.02 15.05 12.85
N ARG A 125 -0.81 15.22 13.39
CA ARG A 125 0.03 16.39 13.11
C ARG A 125 0.50 16.40 11.65
N LEU A 126 0.91 15.26 11.10
CA LEU A 126 1.24 15.15 9.67
C LEU A 126 0.01 15.45 8.80
N ALA A 127 -1.15 14.87 9.14
CA ALA A 127 -2.39 15.11 8.42
C ALA A 127 -2.78 16.59 8.45
N ARG A 128 -2.65 17.25 9.60
CA ARG A 128 -2.88 18.70 9.71
C ARG A 128 -1.89 19.53 8.90
N LEU A 129 -0.61 19.15 8.83
CA LEU A 129 0.36 19.84 7.96
C LEU A 129 0.02 19.70 6.48
N LEU A 130 -0.54 18.56 6.07
CA LEU A 130 -1.00 18.32 4.71
C LEU A 130 -2.32 19.01 4.40
N ALA A 131 -3.15 19.21 5.42
CA ALA A 131 -4.43 19.92 5.34
C ALA A 131 -4.30 21.42 5.58
N HIS A 132 -3.09 21.94 5.80
CA HIS A 132 -2.88 23.36 6.11
C HIS A 132 -2.97 24.20 4.83
N ASP A 133 -4.12 24.85 4.68
CA ASP A 133 -4.33 26.12 4.00
C ASP A 133 -4.10 27.29 4.96
#